data_AF-A0A6A6DV37-F1
#
_entry.id   AF-A0A6A6DV37-F1
#
_cell.length_a   1.000
_cell.length_b   1.000
_cell.length_c   1.000
_cell.angle_alpha   90.00
_cell.angle_beta   90.00
_cell.angle_gamma   90.00
#
_symmetry.space_group_name_H-M   'P 1'
#
loop_
_entity.id
_entity.type
_entity.pdbx_description
1 polymer ?
#
loop_
_entity_poly.entity_id
_entity_poly.type
_entity_poly.pdbx_seq_one_letter_code
_entity_poly.pdbx_strand_id
1 'polypeptide(L)'
;SPVIHSKMYAIGGKYNVQVLKKHAFEKYENAAVGHFTSESFYKYIDVAYTITPESDTGLRDVVAKYFCEDLRYYGMFHRLNKKLHRYSDLTVRIVNRTFGGNEDGTVLDESEEDNGLDSPGYY
;
A
#
# COMPACT_ATOMS: atom_id res chain seq x y z
N SER A 1 6.00 -9.45 13.00
CA SER A 1 6.26 -10.17 11.74
C SER A 1 5.03 -10.05 10.84
N PRO A 2 5.17 -9.59 9.57
CA PRO A 2 4.04 -9.45 8.64
C PRO A 2 3.16 -10.69 8.57
N VAL A 3 3.77 -11.88 8.52
CA VAL A 3 3.06 -13.16 8.41
C VAL A 3 2.07 -13.40 9.57
N ILE A 4 2.45 -13.05 10.80
CA ILE A 4 1.57 -13.22 11.97
C ILE A 4 0.39 -12.26 11.87
N HIS A 5 0.65 -11.01 11.51
CA HIS A 5 -0.38 -9.98 11.39
C HIS A 5 -1.34 -10.27 10.23
N SER A 6 -0.86 -10.80 9.10
CA SER A 6 -1.75 -11.26 8.01
C SER A 6 -2.70 -12.36 8.48
N LYS A 7 -2.21 -13.34 9.26
CA LYS A 7 -3.07 -14.41 9.81
C LYS A 7 -4.13 -13.86 10.75
N MET A 8 -3.76 -12.94 11.64
CA MET A 8 -4.71 -12.28 12.55
C MET A 8 -5.75 -11.45 11.79
N TYR A 9 -5.33 -10.79 10.70
CA TYR A 9 -6.22 -10.06 9.81
C TYR A 9 -7.29 -10.98 9.19
N ALA A 10 -6.86 -12.12 8.64
CA ALA A 10 -7.77 -13.10 8.06
C ALA A 10 -8.74 -13.70 9.10
N ILE A 11 -8.27 -13.96 10.32
CA ILE A 11 -9.12 -14.41 11.45
C ILE A 11 -10.17 -13.33 11.78
N GLY A 12 -9.76 -12.06 11.88
CA GLY A 12 -10.67 -10.94 12.14
C GLY A 12 -11.76 -10.83 11.07
N GLY A 13 -11.41 -11.00 9.80
CA GLY A 13 -12.38 -11.05 8.70
C GLY A 13 -13.31 -12.26 8.78
N LYS A 14 -12.76 -13.46 8.98
CA LYS A 14 -13.52 -14.72 9.01
C LYS A 14 -14.58 -14.76 10.12
N TYR A 15 -14.27 -14.22 11.29
CA TYR A 15 -15.18 -14.21 12.43
C TYR A 15 -15.88 -12.87 12.66
N ASN A 16 -15.80 -11.95 11.69
CA ASN A 16 -16.40 -10.62 11.75
C ASN A 16 -15.98 -9.79 12.98
N VAL A 17 -14.75 -9.98 13.47
CA VAL A 17 -14.16 -9.21 14.56
C VAL A 17 -13.40 -8.03 13.96
N GLN A 18 -14.14 -6.97 13.62
CA GLN A 18 -13.60 -5.85 12.84
C GLN A 18 -12.46 -5.11 13.53
N VAL A 19 -12.53 -4.95 14.87
CA VAL A 19 -11.45 -4.33 15.66
C VAL A 19 -10.14 -5.12 15.54
N LEU A 20 -10.21 -6.45 15.60
CA LEU A 20 -9.04 -7.32 15.42
C LEU A 20 -8.50 -7.20 13.99
N LYS A 21 -9.37 -7.22 12.99
CA LYS A 21 -8.98 -7.06 11.58
C LYS A 21 -8.23 -5.74 11.37
N LYS A 22 -8.77 -4.64 11.90
CA LYS A 22 -8.15 -3.30 11.84
C LYS A 22 -6.80 -3.25 12.57
N HIS A 23 -6.72 -3.70 13.82
CA HIS A 23 -5.45 -3.71 14.56
C HIS A 23 -4.39 -4.60 13.89
N ALA A 24 -4.80 -5.76 13.36
CA ALA A 24 -3.90 -6.63 12.63
C ALA A 24 -3.39 -5.96 11.34
N PHE A 25 -4.23 -5.19 10.64
CA PHE A 25 -3.83 -4.41 9.49
C PHE A 25 -2.78 -3.35 9.83
N GLU A 26 -3.03 -2.53 10.86
CA GLU A 26 -2.09 -1.49 11.30
C GLU A 26 -0.73 -2.08 11.70
N LYS A 27 -0.74 -3.22 12.41
CA LYS A 27 0.49 -3.92 12.77
C LYS A 27 1.16 -4.57 11.56
N TYR A 28 0.40 -5.02 10.58
CA TYR A 28 0.92 -5.55 9.33
C TYR A 28 1.65 -4.47 8.54
N GLU A 29 1.05 -3.30 8.32
CA GLU A 29 1.69 -2.18 7.62
C GLU A 29 3.01 -1.78 8.29
N ASN A 30 2.98 -1.56 9.60
CA ASN A 30 4.18 -1.21 10.37
C ASN A 30 5.27 -2.29 10.28
N ALA A 31 4.88 -3.57 10.34
CA ALA A 31 5.83 -4.68 10.26
C ALA A 31 6.31 -4.96 8.84
N ALA A 32 5.63 -4.47 7.80
CA ALA A 32 6.05 -4.64 6.41
C ALA A 32 7.21 -3.70 6.07
N VAL A 33 7.29 -2.53 6.70
CA VAL A 33 8.37 -1.55 6.52
C VAL A 33 9.75 -2.20 6.72
N GLY A 34 10.64 -2.02 5.75
CA GLY A 34 12.05 -2.45 5.83
C GLY A 34 12.31 -3.93 5.50
N HIS A 35 11.28 -4.75 5.21
CA HIS A 35 11.47 -6.17 4.91
C HIS A 35 11.63 -6.50 3.41
N PHE A 36 11.63 -5.50 2.55
CA PHE A 36 11.33 -5.59 1.12
C PHE A 36 12.31 -6.39 0.26
N THR A 37 13.60 -6.39 0.60
CA THR A 37 14.60 -7.20 -0.11
C THR A 37 14.79 -8.59 0.50
N SER A 38 14.17 -8.88 1.65
CA SER A 38 14.36 -10.14 2.36
C SER A 38 13.50 -11.26 1.77
N GLU A 39 13.95 -12.51 1.89
CA GLU A 39 13.14 -13.68 1.52
C GLU A 39 11.77 -13.71 2.25
N SER A 40 11.73 -13.12 3.44
CA SER A 40 10.52 -12.89 4.23
C SER A 40 9.44 -12.11 3.48
N PHE A 41 9.83 -11.16 2.62
CA PHE A 41 8.90 -10.36 1.81
C PHE A 41 8.05 -11.25 0.90
N TYR A 42 8.74 -12.06 0.10
CA TYR A 42 8.11 -12.97 -0.84
C TYR A 42 7.23 -14.02 -0.17
N LYS A 43 7.58 -14.45 1.06
CA LYS A 43 6.78 -15.39 1.82
C LYS A 43 5.46 -14.78 2.29
N TYR A 44 5.46 -13.52 2.72
CA TYR A 44 4.22 -12.91 3.15
C TYR A 44 3.30 -12.55 1.98
N ILE A 45 3.84 -12.26 0.78
CA ILE A 45 3.01 -12.12 -0.44
C ILE A 45 2.16 -13.38 -0.63
N ASP A 46 2.78 -14.57 -0.53
CA ASP A 46 2.03 -15.82 -0.66
C ASP A 46 0.96 -15.94 0.43
N VAL A 47 1.30 -15.59 1.66
CA VAL A 47 0.36 -15.64 2.78
C VAL A 47 -0.82 -14.71 2.52
N ALA A 48 -0.60 -13.43 2.22
CA ALA A 48 -1.65 -12.44 1.98
C ALA A 48 -2.62 -12.88 0.88
N TYR A 49 -2.10 -13.36 -0.25
CA TYR A 49 -2.92 -13.81 -1.37
C TYR A 49 -3.61 -15.16 -1.14
N THR A 50 -3.11 -16.00 -0.22
CA THR A 50 -3.72 -17.30 0.09
C THR A 50 -4.82 -17.20 1.14
N ILE A 51 -4.66 -16.33 2.14
CA ILE A 51 -5.55 -16.29 3.31
C ILE A 51 -6.65 -15.23 3.23
N THR A 52 -6.57 -14.30 2.28
CA THR A 52 -7.63 -13.32 2.05
C THR A 52 -8.40 -13.67 0.77
N PRO A 53 -9.75 -13.61 0.79
CA PRO A 53 -10.54 -13.75 -0.43
C PRO A 53 -10.25 -12.58 -1.39
N GLU A 54 -10.59 -12.74 -2.67
CA GLU A 54 -10.31 -11.74 -3.71
C GLU A 54 -11.00 -10.39 -3.45
N SER A 55 -12.16 -10.39 -2.80
CA SER A 55 -12.87 -9.18 -2.39
C SER A 55 -12.19 -8.42 -1.26
N ASP A 56 -11.24 -9.03 -0.55
CA ASP A 56 -10.55 -8.44 0.60
C ASP A 56 -9.15 -7.96 0.18
N THR A 57 -9.10 -6.71 -0.29
CA THR A 57 -7.92 -6.14 -0.95
C THR A 57 -6.90 -5.54 -0.01
N GLY A 58 -7.24 -5.29 1.27
CA GLY A 58 -6.41 -4.46 2.16
C GLY A 58 -4.95 -4.89 2.22
N LEU A 59 -4.66 -6.17 2.54
CA LEU A 59 -3.28 -6.66 2.58
C LEU A 59 -2.60 -6.66 1.20
N ARG A 60 -3.39 -6.85 0.12
CA ARG A 60 -2.90 -6.93 -1.26
C ARG A 60 -2.50 -5.55 -1.79
N ASP A 61 -3.20 -4.50 -1.37
CA ASP A 61 -2.89 -3.11 -1.71
C ASP A 61 -1.58 -2.66 -1.07
N VAL A 62 -1.35 -3.05 0.19
CA VAL A 62 -0.08 -2.83 0.88
C VAL A 62 1.06 -3.57 0.17
N VAL A 63 0.86 -4.84 -0.21
CA VAL A 63 1.84 -5.60 -1.01
C VAL A 63 2.16 -4.85 -2.31
N ALA A 64 1.15 -4.45 -3.07
CA ALA A 64 1.32 -3.79 -4.36
C ALA A 64 2.06 -2.45 -4.21
N LYS A 65 1.71 -1.63 -3.21
CA LYS A 65 2.41 -0.37 -2.90
C LYS A 65 3.92 -0.59 -2.76
N TYR A 66 4.30 -1.53 -1.90
CA TYR A 66 5.71 -1.79 -1.62
C TYR A 66 6.44 -2.47 -2.77
N PHE A 67 5.76 -3.35 -3.49
CA PHE A 67 6.32 -3.94 -4.71
C PHE A 67 6.64 -2.86 -5.76
N CYS A 68 5.79 -1.84 -5.91
CA CYS A 68 6.06 -0.69 -6.78
C CYS A 68 7.22 0.19 -6.28
N GLU A 69 7.41 0.31 -4.96
CA GLU A 69 8.58 1.01 -4.40
C GLU A 69 9.88 0.24 -4.70
N ASP A 70 9.88 -1.07 -4.51
CA ASP A 70 11.03 -1.92 -4.84
C ASP A 70 11.38 -1.88 -6.32
N LEU A 71 10.38 -1.99 -7.20
CA LEU A 71 10.60 -1.89 -8.65
C LEU A 71 11.20 -0.54 -9.04
N ARG A 72 10.78 0.55 -8.39
CA ARG A 72 11.31 1.89 -8.65
C ARG A 72 12.75 2.05 -8.17
N TYR A 73 13.10 1.49 -7.02
CA TYR A 73 14.42 1.69 -6.42
C TYR A 73 15.47 0.69 -6.89
N TYR A 74 15.09 -0.58 -7.07
CA TYR A 74 16.04 -1.65 -7.39
C TYR A 74 15.81 -2.33 -8.75
N GLY A 75 14.69 -2.07 -9.43
CA GLY A 75 14.36 -2.70 -10.71
C GLY A 75 13.76 -4.12 -10.60
N MET A 76 13.58 -4.79 -11.75
CA MET A 76 12.88 -6.09 -11.83
C MET A 76 13.85 -7.27 -11.70
N PHE A 77 13.94 -7.88 -10.52
CA PHE A 77 14.68 -9.13 -10.32
C PHE A 77 13.83 -10.39 -10.56
N HIS A 78 14.49 -11.53 -10.83
CA HIS A 78 13.85 -12.82 -11.12
C HIS A 78 12.78 -13.24 -10.09
N ARG A 79 12.98 -12.95 -8.80
CA ARG A 79 12.01 -13.27 -7.74
C ARG A 79 10.72 -12.47 -7.85
N LEU A 80 10.80 -11.19 -8.20
CA LEU A 80 9.62 -10.35 -8.46
C LEU A 80 8.85 -10.89 -9.67
N ASN A 81 9.56 -11.22 -10.75
CA ASN A 81 8.93 -11.79 -11.94
C ASN A 81 8.16 -13.09 -11.65
N LYS A 82 8.72 -13.98 -10.83
CA LYS A 82 8.03 -15.22 -10.41
C LYS A 82 6.72 -14.95 -9.66
N LYS A 83 6.64 -13.87 -8.87
CA LYS A 83 5.42 -13.48 -8.15
C LYS A 83 4.36 -12.90 -9.08
N LEU A 84 4.77 -12.07 -10.05
CA LEU A 84 3.87 -11.51 -11.06
C LEU A 84 3.19 -12.61 -11.88
N HIS A 85 3.95 -13.61 -12.33
CA HIS A 85 3.40 -14.76 -13.04
C HIS A 85 2.43 -15.58 -12.20
N ARG A 86 2.66 -15.68 -10.89
CA ARG A 86 1.82 -16.47 -9.99
C ARG A 86 0.51 -15.77 -9.64
N TYR A 87 0.52 -14.45 -9.50
CA TYR A 87 -0.65 -13.67 -9.07
C TYR A 87 -0.97 -12.59 -10.10
N SER A 88 -1.92 -12.88 -11.00
CA SER A 88 -2.37 -11.93 -12.03
C SER A 88 -2.96 -10.65 -11.43
N ASP A 89 -3.72 -10.75 -10.33
CA ASP A 89 -4.24 -9.60 -9.57
C ASP A 89 -3.12 -8.67 -9.11
N LEU A 90 -1.97 -9.20 -8.68
CA LEU A 90 -0.81 -8.39 -8.31
C LEU A 90 -0.26 -7.61 -9.52
N THR A 91 -0.20 -8.25 -10.69
CA THR A 91 0.25 -7.60 -11.94
C THR A 91 -0.67 -6.44 -12.31
N VAL A 92 -1.99 -6.66 -12.27
CA VAL A 92 -2.99 -5.62 -12.56
C VAL A 92 -2.87 -4.46 -11.57
N ARG A 93 -2.76 -4.74 -10.26
CA ARG A 93 -2.58 -3.70 -9.24
C ARG A 93 -1.33 -2.86 -9.45
N ILE A 94 -0.22 -3.48 -9.85
CA ILE A 94 1.03 -2.77 -10.14
C ILE A 94 0.87 -1.89 -11.37
N VAL A 95 0.33 -2.42 -12.47
CA VAL A 95 0.08 -1.64 -13.70
C VAL A 95 -0.82 -0.44 -13.40
N ASN A 96 -1.93 -0.65 -12.69
CA ASN A 96 -2.84 0.43 -12.31
C ASN A 96 -2.15 1.47 -11.42
N ARG A 97 -1.30 1.05 -10.48
CA ARG A 97 -0.57 1.99 -9.61
C ARG A 97 0.55 2.73 -10.34
N THR A 98 1.16 2.13 -11.37
CA THR A 98 2.24 2.75 -12.15
C THR A 98 1.71 3.67 -13.25
N PHE A 99 0.59 3.33 -13.88
CA PHE A 99 0.09 4.04 -15.07
C PHE A 99 -1.30 4.67 -14.90
N GLY A 100 -2.09 4.22 -13.91
CA GLY A 100 -3.41 4.77 -13.62
C GLY A 100 -3.31 5.98 -12.70
N GLY A 101 -2.67 7.05 -13.19
CA GLY A 101 -2.43 8.29 -12.44
C GLY A 101 -3.60 8.71 -11.55
N ASN A 102 -3.27 9.18 -10.34
CA ASN A 102 -4.18 9.63 -9.31
C ASN A 102 -5.42 10.34 -9.89
N GLU A 103 -6.59 9.70 -9.81
CA GLU A 103 -7.89 10.38 -9.93
C GLU A 103 -8.22 11.16 -8.63
N ASP A 104 -7.20 11.68 -7.95
CA ASP A 104 -7.37 12.58 -6.82
C ASP A 104 -7.29 14.00 -7.38
N GLY A 105 -8.45 14.62 -7.58
CA GLY A 105 -8.58 16.00 -7.96
C GLY A 105 -7.91 16.92 -6.95
N THR A 106 -6.65 17.28 -7.20
CA THR A 106 -6.08 18.52 -6.67
C THR A 106 -6.69 19.66 -7.47
N VAL A 107 -7.80 20.20 -6.96
CA VAL A 107 -8.16 21.59 -7.25
C VAL A 107 -7.01 22.42 -6.68
N LEU A 108 -6.18 22.96 -7.56
CA LEU A 108 -5.35 24.10 -7.22
C LEU A 108 -6.33 25.24 -6.99
N ASP A 109 -6.48 25.62 -5.72
CA ASP A 109 -7.15 26.86 -5.35
C ASP A 109 -6.23 28.02 -5.77
N GLU A 110 -6.40 28.44 -7.02
CA GLU A 110 -5.88 29.70 -7.55
C GLU A 110 -6.92 30.80 -7.30
N SER A 111 -6.99 31.26 -6.04
CA SER A 111 -7.48 32.58 -5.66
C SER A 111 -7.04 32.79 -4.21
N GLU A 112 -6.18 33.74 -3.87
CA GLU A 112 -6.47 35.17 -3.87
C GLU A 112 -5.18 35.99 -4.14
N GLU A 113 -5.08 36.60 -5.32
CA GLU A 113 -4.54 37.95 -5.42
C GLU A 113 -5.73 38.90 -5.35
N ASP A 114 -5.88 39.62 -4.22
CA ASP A 114 -6.44 40.97 -4.28
C ASP A 114 -5.65 41.91 -3.37
N ASN A 115 -5.38 43.07 -3.96
CA ASN A 115 -4.50 44.12 -3.50
C ASN A 115 -5.22 45.03 -2.51
N GLY A 116 -4.59 45.35 -1.38
CA GLY A 116 -5.13 46.32 -0.44
C GLY A 116 -4.06 46.94 0.43
N LEU A 117 -3.56 48.09 -0.01
CA LEU A 117 -2.74 49.05 0.73
C LEU A 117 -3.30 49.28 2.15
N ASP A 118 -2.47 49.18 3.19
CA ASP A 118 -2.13 50.36 4.02
C ASP A 118 -0.96 50.07 4.97
N SER A 119 0.00 51.00 5.02
CA SER A 119 0.94 51.10 6.14
C SER A 119 0.24 51.85 7.29
N PRO A 120 0.59 51.56 8.54
CA PRO A 120 1.43 52.55 9.22
C PRO A 120 2.49 51.91 10.12
N GLY A 121 3.69 52.48 10.06
CA GLY A 121 4.81 52.08 10.89
C GLY A 121 4.67 52.47 12.35
N TYR A 122 5.48 51.86 13.21
CA TYR A 122 5.88 52.41 14.50
C TYR A 122 7.32 51.98 14.82
N TYR A 123 8.17 53.00 14.97
CA TYR A 123 9.47 53.13 15.64
C TYR A 123 10.47 51.97 15.65
#